data_AF-A0A928RD35-F1
#
_entry.id   AF-A0A928RD35-F1
#
_cell.length_a   1.000
_cell.length_b   1.000
_cell.length_c   1.000
_cell.angle_alpha   90.00
_cell.angle_beta   90.00
_cell.angle_gamma   90.00
#
_symmetry.space_group_name_H-M   'P 1'
#
loop_
_entity.id
_entity.type
_entity.pdbx_description
1 polymer ?
#
loop_
_entity_poly.entity_id
_entity_poly.type
_entity_poly.pdbx_seq_one_letter_code
_entity_poly.pdbx_strand_id
1 'polypeptide(L)'
;MIQNKSKKLVIAGLMIALGIILPFATAHGFGITGNVVLPMHIPVLLCGFFCGPLYGALCGLILPVLNSILTGMPVLYPMAPLMTCELFTYGLISGLLYRLYGCSKKMIAIEGALIPAMLAGRIVYGIAAWILLFFDADAGQFSVVSSVVTGLPGILIQIVLIPVIVSAVQKRKNGSYDAINEAIKMLNEETATCVLVKDNKIISAESPRGIAYIIDLYHAGELKDVYVADKIIGKAAAMIFSLGGINGCYGETVSQAAVEWMKLKNIPLQSLHIVSQIENRKGDGMCPMEETVTSVFDEREALTALENKIAELRSANQA
;
A
#
# COMPACT_ATOMS: atom_id res chain seq x y z
N MET A 1 2.67 -9.73 2.05
CA MET A 1 1.31 -9.61 2.61
C MET A 1 1.12 -8.29 3.35
N ILE A 2 -0.13 -7.83 3.51
CA ILE A 2 -0.46 -6.70 4.39
C ILE A 2 -0.24 -7.13 5.84
N GLN A 3 0.28 -6.26 6.71
CA GLN A 3 0.51 -6.59 8.12
C GLN A 3 -0.59 -6.02 9.03
N ASN A 4 -0.99 -4.77 8.82
CA ASN A 4 -1.99 -4.07 9.64
C ASN A 4 -3.38 -4.74 9.55
N LYS A 5 -3.97 -5.04 10.72
CA LYS A 5 -5.27 -5.73 10.85
C LYS A 5 -6.42 -4.94 10.20
N SER A 6 -6.49 -3.63 10.43
CA SER A 6 -7.52 -2.78 9.84
C SER A 6 -7.43 -2.77 8.31
N LYS A 7 -6.21 -2.66 7.76
CA LYS A 7 -5.99 -2.73 6.30
C LYS A 7 -6.40 -4.09 5.71
N LYS A 8 -6.15 -5.20 6.42
CA LYS A 8 -6.58 -6.54 5.99
C LYS A 8 -8.10 -6.65 5.93
N LEU A 9 -8.79 -6.13 6.95
CA LEU A 9 -10.24 -6.16 7.03
C LEU A 9 -10.89 -5.36 5.90
N VAL A 10 -10.39 -4.14 5.64
CA VAL A 10 -10.87 -3.30 4.53
C VAL A 10 -10.67 -3.97 3.18
N ILE A 11 -9.48 -4.53 2.93
CA ILE A 11 -9.18 -5.18 1.65
C ILE A 11 -9.95 -6.49 1.48
N ALA A 12 -10.14 -7.27 2.54
CA ALA A 12 -11.00 -8.45 2.50
C ALA A 12 -12.46 -8.08 2.18
N GLY A 13 -13.00 -7.02 2.80
CA GLY A 13 -14.32 -6.50 2.46
C GLY A 13 -14.43 -6.04 1.01
N LEU A 14 -13.42 -5.36 0.49
CA LEU A 14 -13.33 -4.99 -0.93
C LEU A 14 -13.32 -6.22 -1.85
N MET A 15 -12.59 -7.29 -1.49
CA MET A 15 -12.57 -8.53 -2.28
C MET A 15 -13.93 -9.24 -2.28
N ILE A 16 -14.67 -9.21 -1.16
CA ILE A 16 -16.03 -9.74 -1.10
C ILE A 16 -16.94 -8.91 -2.02
N ALA A 17 -16.91 -7.58 -1.92
CA ALA A 17 -17.71 -6.72 -2.79
C ALA A 17 -17.39 -6.95 -4.28
N LEU A 18 -16.10 -7.03 -4.63
CA LEU A 18 -15.65 -7.32 -5.98
C LEU A 18 -16.11 -8.71 -6.45
N GLY A 19 -16.08 -9.69 -5.54
CA GLY A 19 -16.57 -11.06 -5.78
C GLY A 19 -18.06 -11.15 -6.06
N ILE A 20 -18.86 -10.19 -5.59
CA ILE A 20 -20.30 -10.09 -5.89
C ILE A 20 -20.53 -9.38 -7.22
N ILE A 21 -19.77 -8.31 -7.47
CA ILE A 21 -19.95 -7.46 -8.65
C ILE A 21 -19.42 -8.13 -9.93
N LEU A 22 -18.27 -8.80 -9.90
CA LEU A 22 -17.66 -9.39 -11.10
C LEU A 22 -18.54 -10.46 -11.78
N PRO A 23 -19.15 -11.42 -11.06
CA PRO A 23 -20.05 -12.40 -11.67
C PRO A 23 -21.28 -11.73 -12.28
N PHE A 24 -21.86 -10.75 -11.60
CA PHE A 24 -23.00 -10.01 -12.11
C PHE A 24 -22.66 -9.25 -13.40
N ALA A 25 -21.51 -8.56 -13.41
CA ALA A 25 -21.04 -7.80 -14.56
C ALA A 25 -20.63 -8.68 -15.74
N THR A 26 -20.02 -9.85 -15.49
CA THR A 26 -19.63 -10.78 -16.55
C THR A 26 -20.84 -11.46 -17.19
N ALA A 27 -21.84 -11.84 -16.38
CA ALA A 27 -23.08 -12.44 -16.86
C ALA A 27 -23.93 -11.45 -17.69
N HIS A 28 -24.17 -10.24 -17.19
CA HIS A 28 -25.04 -9.26 -17.88
C HIS A 28 -24.30 -8.42 -18.93
N GLY A 29 -23.01 -8.14 -18.74
CA GLY A 29 -22.25 -7.27 -19.63
C GLY A 29 -21.71 -7.97 -20.87
N PHE A 30 -21.28 -9.23 -20.74
CA PHE A 30 -20.66 -9.97 -21.84
C PHE A 30 -21.49 -11.17 -22.33
N GLY A 31 -22.59 -11.49 -21.65
CA GLY A 31 -23.44 -12.64 -21.99
C GLY A 31 -22.75 -14.00 -21.77
N ILE A 32 -21.63 -14.02 -21.05
CA ILE A 32 -20.85 -15.24 -20.79
C ILE A 32 -21.29 -15.81 -19.44
N THR A 33 -21.67 -17.08 -19.42
CA THR A 33 -22.07 -17.79 -18.20
C THR A 33 -20.94 -17.79 -17.17
N GLY A 34 -21.24 -17.38 -15.93
CA GLY A 34 -20.25 -17.25 -14.85
C GLY A 34 -19.45 -18.53 -14.55
N ASN A 35 -20.00 -19.70 -14.84
CA ASN A 35 -19.33 -21.00 -14.66
C ASN A 35 -18.14 -21.21 -15.62
N VAL A 36 -18.05 -20.44 -16.72
CA VAL A 36 -16.94 -20.52 -17.70
C VAL A 36 -15.75 -19.67 -17.28
N VAL A 37 -16.00 -18.43 -16.84
CA VAL A 37 -14.96 -17.44 -16.52
C VAL A 37 -14.53 -17.52 -15.05
N LEU A 38 -15.33 -18.16 -14.19
CA LEU A 38 -15.07 -18.35 -12.76
C LEU A 38 -14.74 -17.05 -11.99
N PRO A 39 -15.46 -15.93 -12.22
CA PRO A 39 -15.08 -14.60 -11.75
C PRO A 39 -14.97 -14.47 -10.21
N MET A 40 -15.75 -15.24 -9.44
CA MET A 40 -15.69 -15.23 -7.96
C MET A 40 -14.36 -15.74 -7.38
N HIS A 41 -13.63 -16.56 -8.12
CA HIS A 41 -12.40 -17.17 -7.62
C HIS A 41 -11.25 -16.16 -7.58
N ILE A 42 -11.25 -15.18 -8.48
CA ILE A 42 -10.19 -14.18 -8.59
C ILE A 42 -10.08 -13.35 -7.30
N PRO A 43 -11.15 -12.72 -6.77
CA PRO A 43 -11.05 -11.93 -5.54
C PRO A 43 -10.67 -12.76 -4.31
N VAL A 44 -11.12 -14.03 -4.23
CA VAL A 44 -10.78 -14.92 -3.11
C VAL A 44 -9.30 -15.28 -3.12
N LEU A 45 -8.75 -15.67 -4.28
CA LEU A 45 -7.32 -15.95 -4.43
C LEU A 45 -6.48 -14.71 -4.12
N LEU A 46 -6.86 -13.54 -4.65
CA LEU A 46 -6.20 -12.27 -4.35
C LEU A 46 -6.27 -11.93 -2.85
N CYS A 47 -7.38 -12.21 -2.18
CA CYS A 47 -7.49 -12.06 -0.72
C CYS A 47 -6.49 -12.96 0.02
N GLY A 48 -6.32 -14.21 -0.42
CA GLY A 48 -5.28 -15.12 0.09
C GLY A 48 -3.88 -14.53 -0.04
N PHE A 49 -3.50 -14.06 -1.23
CA PHE A 49 -2.19 -13.45 -1.49
C PHE A 49 -1.95 -12.16 -0.70
N PHE A 50 -2.97 -11.30 -0.55
CA PHE A 50 -2.81 -9.98 0.06
C PHE A 50 -3.00 -9.99 1.58
N CYS A 51 -4.06 -10.62 2.06
CA CYS A 51 -4.50 -10.59 3.46
C CYS A 51 -4.05 -11.84 4.25
N GLY A 52 -3.67 -12.91 3.56
CA GLY A 52 -3.17 -14.15 4.15
C GLY A 52 -4.23 -15.24 4.31
N PRO A 53 -3.82 -16.44 4.80
CA PRO A 53 -4.64 -17.65 4.80
C PRO A 53 -5.99 -17.47 5.51
N LEU A 54 -6.01 -16.88 6.69
CA LEU A 54 -7.25 -16.70 7.46
C LEU A 54 -8.27 -15.80 6.73
N TYR A 55 -7.83 -14.66 6.22
CA TYR A 55 -8.73 -13.72 5.52
C TYR A 55 -9.14 -14.25 4.14
N GLY A 56 -8.25 -14.97 3.45
CA GLY A 56 -8.58 -15.67 2.22
C GLY A 56 -9.64 -16.73 2.44
N ALA A 57 -9.47 -17.57 3.47
CA ALA A 57 -10.41 -18.61 3.86
C ALA A 57 -11.79 -18.03 4.24
N LEU A 58 -11.83 -17.01 5.10
CA LEU A 58 -13.06 -16.32 5.48
C LEU A 58 -13.75 -15.66 4.28
N CYS A 59 -12.97 -15.04 3.39
CA CYS A 59 -13.51 -14.48 2.14
C CYS A 59 -14.15 -15.58 1.29
N GLY A 60 -13.48 -16.72 1.09
CA GLY A 60 -14.02 -17.86 0.35
C GLY A 60 -15.23 -18.52 1.00
N LEU A 61 -15.31 -18.49 2.34
CA LEU A 61 -16.47 -18.99 3.09
C LEU A 61 -17.70 -18.09 2.92
N ILE A 62 -17.51 -16.78 3.06
CA ILE A 62 -18.61 -15.80 3.11
C ILE A 62 -19.11 -15.47 1.71
N LEU A 63 -18.21 -15.32 0.74
CA LEU A 63 -18.52 -14.76 -0.56
C LEU A 63 -19.60 -15.52 -1.33
N PRO A 64 -19.52 -16.86 -1.55
CA PRO A 64 -20.52 -17.57 -2.36
C PRO A 64 -21.91 -17.55 -1.73
N VAL A 65 -21.98 -17.69 -0.41
CA VAL A 65 -23.25 -17.65 0.34
C VAL A 65 -23.88 -16.27 0.21
N LEU A 66 -23.09 -15.22 0.42
CA LEU A 66 -23.57 -13.84 0.32
C LEU A 66 -23.99 -13.51 -1.13
N ASN A 67 -23.22 -13.93 -2.12
CA ASN A 67 -23.56 -13.72 -3.53
C ASN A 67 -24.86 -14.45 -3.92
N SER A 68 -25.04 -15.69 -3.43
CA SER A 68 -26.26 -16.48 -3.66
C SER A 68 -27.50 -15.79 -3.08
N ILE A 69 -27.42 -15.26 -1.86
CA ILE A 69 -28.51 -14.53 -1.20
C ILE A 69 -28.86 -13.24 -1.95
N LEU A 70 -27.85 -12.50 -2.41
CA LEU A 70 -28.05 -11.18 -3.02
C LEU A 70 -28.46 -11.23 -4.49
N THR A 71 -27.88 -12.17 -5.25
CA THR A 71 -28.02 -12.21 -6.72
C THR A 71 -28.81 -13.42 -7.22
N GLY A 72 -29.13 -14.37 -6.35
CA GLY A 72 -29.71 -15.66 -6.72
C GLY A 72 -28.71 -16.63 -7.38
N MET A 73 -27.45 -16.22 -7.57
CA MET A 73 -26.39 -17.03 -8.18
C MET A 73 -25.16 -17.10 -7.26
N PRO A 74 -24.49 -18.26 -7.11
CA PRO A 74 -24.90 -19.57 -7.58
C PRO A 74 -26.18 -20.03 -6.87
N VAL A 75 -26.89 -21.02 -7.45
CA VAL A 75 -28.08 -21.59 -6.78
C VAL A 75 -27.71 -22.09 -5.39
N LEU A 76 -28.58 -21.81 -4.42
CA LEU A 76 -28.26 -22.03 -3.00
C LEU A 76 -27.96 -23.50 -2.68
N TYR A 77 -28.63 -24.44 -3.36
CA TYR A 77 -28.35 -25.86 -3.25
C TYR A 77 -28.36 -26.51 -4.65
N PRO A 78 -27.41 -27.41 -4.98
CA PRO A 78 -26.22 -27.79 -4.19
C PRO A 78 -25.00 -26.88 -4.42
N MET A 79 -25.06 -25.93 -5.36
CA MET A 79 -23.87 -25.23 -5.88
C MET A 79 -23.18 -24.32 -4.86
N ALA A 80 -23.92 -23.52 -4.10
CA ALA A 80 -23.31 -22.59 -3.15
C ALA A 80 -22.44 -23.31 -2.08
N PRO A 81 -22.89 -24.42 -1.44
CA PRO A 81 -22.04 -25.24 -0.56
C PRO A 81 -20.76 -25.73 -1.23
N LEU A 82 -20.84 -26.23 -2.48
CA LEU A 82 -19.68 -26.73 -3.22
C LEU A 82 -18.66 -25.64 -3.48
N MET A 83 -19.12 -24.49 -3.99
CA MET A 83 -18.24 -23.34 -4.24
C MET A 83 -17.67 -22.77 -2.94
N THR A 84 -18.42 -22.82 -1.85
CA THR A 84 -17.95 -22.37 -0.52
C THR A 84 -16.77 -23.21 -0.05
N CYS A 85 -16.87 -24.54 -0.12
CA CYS A 85 -15.78 -25.44 0.23
C CYS A 85 -14.55 -25.25 -0.68
N GLU A 86 -14.77 -25.11 -2.00
CA GLU A 86 -13.70 -24.87 -2.98
C GLU A 86 -12.97 -23.55 -2.72
N LEU A 87 -13.71 -22.44 -2.62
CA LEU A 87 -13.15 -21.10 -2.45
C LEU A 87 -12.50 -20.91 -1.09
N PHE A 88 -13.05 -21.51 -0.03
CA PHE A 88 -12.41 -21.58 1.27
C PHE A 88 -10.99 -22.17 1.14
N THR A 89 -10.87 -23.31 0.46
CA THR A 89 -9.57 -23.96 0.23
C THR A 89 -8.66 -23.10 -0.65
N TYR A 90 -9.17 -22.48 -1.72
CA TYR A 90 -8.39 -21.58 -2.57
C TYR A 90 -7.76 -20.44 -1.76
N GLY A 91 -8.58 -19.73 -0.97
CA GLY A 91 -8.11 -18.60 -0.16
C GLY A 91 -7.14 -19.03 0.95
N LEU A 92 -7.38 -20.19 1.57
CA LEU A 92 -6.52 -20.75 2.61
C LEU A 92 -5.14 -21.15 2.06
N ILE A 93 -5.12 -22.00 1.03
CA ILE A 93 -3.90 -22.61 0.50
C ILE A 93 -3.05 -21.58 -0.24
N SER A 94 -3.66 -20.70 -1.06
CA SER A 94 -2.90 -19.64 -1.75
C SER A 94 -2.22 -18.71 -0.74
N GLY A 95 -2.93 -18.32 0.33
CA GLY A 95 -2.34 -17.52 1.40
C GLY A 95 -1.27 -18.26 2.20
N LEU A 96 -1.48 -19.54 2.52
CA LEU A 96 -0.52 -20.32 3.28
C LEU A 96 0.78 -20.52 2.50
N LEU A 97 0.70 -21.04 1.27
CA LEU A 97 1.88 -21.30 0.44
C LEU A 97 2.61 -20.01 0.10
N TYR A 98 1.89 -18.94 -0.22
CA TYR A 98 2.54 -17.66 -0.51
C TYR A 98 3.30 -17.10 0.70
N ARG A 99 2.80 -17.35 1.92
CA ARG A 99 3.52 -17.03 3.17
C ARG A 99 4.76 -17.91 3.34
N LEU A 100 4.65 -19.21 3.07
CA LEU A 100 5.78 -20.16 3.20
C LEU A 100 6.91 -19.84 2.21
N TYR A 101 6.60 -19.36 1.01
CA TYR A 101 7.59 -18.88 0.04
C TYR A 101 8.15 -17.47 0.37
N GLY A 102 7.97 -17.00 1.61
CA GLY A 102 8.52 -15.73 2.09
C GLY A 102 7.89 -14.49 1.46
N CYS A 103 6.67 -14.58 0.89
CA CYS A 103 6.04 -13.49 0.14
C CYS A 103 6.95 -12.93 -0.97
N SER A 104 7.71 -13.79 -1.64
CA SER A 104 8.58 -13.37 -2.73
C SER A 104 7.78 -12.74 -3.87
N LYS A 105 8.34 -11.70 -4.50
CA LYS A 105 7.77 -11.04 -5.68
C LYS A 105 8.04 -11.80 -6.98
N LYS A 106 8.86 -12.86 -6.91
CA LYS A 106 9.19 -13.68 -8.08
C LYS A 106 7.93 -14.34 -8.60
N MET A 107 7.72 -14.25 -9.91
CA MET A 107 6.54 -14.84 -10.58
C MET A 107 6.39 -16.33 -10.25
N ILE A 108 7.51 -17.05 -10.20
CA ILE A 108 7.60 -18.46 -9.80
C ILE A 108 7.02 -18.73 -8.40
N ALA A 109 7.22 -17.83 -7.43
CA ALA A 109 6.69 -18.02 -6.08
C ALA A 109 5.18 -17.78 -6.01
N ILE A 110 4.67 -16.87 -6.84
CA ILE A 110 3.22 -16.61 -6.94
C ILE A 110 2.54 -17.80 -7.62
N GLU A 111 3.06 -18.26 -8.75
CA GLU A 111 2.58 -19.44 -9.48
C GLU A 111 2.69 -20.71 -8.64
N GLY A 112 3.80 -20.88 -7.92
CA GLY A 112 4.01 -22.01 -7.01
C GLY A 112 3.02 -22.05 -5.84
N ALA A 113 2.42 -20.92 -5.46
CA ALA A 113 1.32 -20.90 -4.49
C ALA A 113 -0.06 -21.03 -5.15
N LEU A 114 -0.21 -20.50 -6.37
CA LEU A 114 -1.46 -20.44 -7.11
C LEU A 114 -1.92 -21.81 -7.60
N ILE A 115 -1.04 -22.53 -8.31
CA ILE A 115 -1.38 -23.79 -8.96
C ILE A 115 -1.78 -24.86 -7.93
N PRO A 116 -1.04 -25.08 -6.83
CA PRO A 116 -1.46 -26.06 -5.82
C PRO A 116 -2.75 -25.66 -5.11
N ALA A 117 -3.02 -24.36 -4.91
CA ALA A 117 -4.28 -23.90 -4.33
C ALA A 117 -5.48 -24.24 -5.24
N MET A 118 -5.33 -24.05 -6.55
CA MET A 118 -6.35 -24.43 -7.53
C MET A 118 -6.61 -25.93 -7.52
N LEU A 119 -5.56 -26.74 -7.56
CA LEU A 119 -5.70 -28.20 -7.52
C LEU A 119 -6.36 -28.67 -6.23
N ALA A 120 -5.94 -28.12 -5.08
CA ALA A 120 -6.50 -28.46 -3.78
C ALA A 120 -7.99 -28.14 -3.69
N GLY A 121 -8.43 -26.96 -4.13
CA GLY A 121 -9.86 -26.65 -4.07
C GLY A 121 -10.69 -27.48 -5.05
N ARG A 122 -10.15 -27.86 -6.21
CA ARG A 122 -10.83 -28.79 -7.13
C ARG A 122 -11.01 -30.20 -6.54
N ILE A 123 -10.00 -30.68 -5.79
CA ILE A 123 -10.11 -31.93 -5.04
C ILE A 123 -11.19 -31.80 -3.97
N VAL A 124 -11.18 -30.71 -3.20
CA VAL A 124 -12.19 -30.45 -2.16
C VAL A 124 -13.59 -30.31 -2.75
N TYR A 125 -13.73 -29.67 -3.92
CA TYR A 125 -14.98 -29.58 -4.67
C TYR A 125 -15.51 -30.96 -5.05
N GLY A 126 -14.66 -31.84 -5.60
CA GLY A 126 -15.03 -33.20 -5.95
C GLY A 126 -15.47 -34.02 -4.73
N ILE A 127 -14.75 -33.90 -3.61
CA ILE A 127 -15.12 -34.57 -2.34
C ILE A 127 -16.44 -34.03 -1.80
N ALA A 128 -16.62 -32.70 -1.78
CA ALA A 128 -17.85 -32.08 -1.31
C ALA A 128 -19.05 -32.46 -2.19
N ALA A 129 -18.86 -32.52 -3.51
CA ALA A 129 -19.88 -32.97 -4.46
C ALA A 129 -20.24 -34.42 -4.21
N TRP A 130 -19.24 -35.29 -4.01
CA TRP A 130 -19.49 -36.68 -3.67
C TRP A 130 -20.31 -36.80 -2.38
N ILE A 131 -19.92 -36.11 -1.30
CA ILE A 131 -20.63 -36.17 0.00
C ILE A 131 -22.06 -35.64 -0.10
N LEU A 132 -22.26 -34.47 -0.72
CA LEU A 132 -23.57 -33.81 -0.76
C LEU A 132 -24.54 -34.51 -1.70
N LEU A 133 -24.06 -35.02 -2.84
CA LEU A 133 -24.90 -35.66 -3.86
C LEU A 133 -25.11 -37.16 -3.57
N PHE A 134 -24.37 -37.75 -2.63
CA PHE A 134 -24.50 -39.18 -2.27
C PHE A 134 -25.90 -39.53 -1.72
N PHE A 135 -26.57 -38.60 -1.07
CA PHE A 135 -27.88 -38.82 -0.44
C PHE A 135 -29.07 -38.31 -1.29
N ASP A 136 -28.81 -37.77 -2.48
CA ASP A 136 -29.80 -37.04 -3.28
C ASP A 136 -29.98 -37.70 -4.66
N ALA A 137 -31.02 -38.53 -4.80
CA ALA A 137 -31.27 -39.36 -5.97
C ALA A 137 -31.64 -38.54 -7.24
N ASP A 138 -32.21 -37.33 -7.07
CA ASP A 138 -32.53 -36.42 -8.17
C ASP A 138 -31.35 -35.53 -8.58
N ALA A 139 -30.32 -35.42 -7.73
CA ALA A 139 -29.10 -34.66 -8.02
C ALA A 139 -28.05 -35.46 -8.82
N GLY A 140 -28.34 -36.72 -9.15
CA GLY A 140 -27.47 -37.65 -9.89
C GLY A 140 -27.11 -37.25 -11.33
N GLN A 141 -27.69 -36.16 -11.86
CA GLN A 141 -27.30 -35.59 -13.16
C GLN A 141 -26.13 -34.60 -13.07
N PHE A 142 -25.67 -34.24 -11.87
CA PHE A 142 -24.58 -33.30 -11.69
C PHE A 142 -23.22 -33.94 -12.00
N SER A 143 -22.73 -33.72 -13.22
CA SER A 143 -21.40 -34.20 -13.63
C SER A 143 -20.30 -33.29 -13.10
N VAL A 144 -19.62 -33.75 -12.05
CA VAL A 144 -18.40 -33.12 -11.51
C VAL A 144 -17.38 -32.90 -12.63
N VAL A 145 -17.22 -33.88 -13.53
CA VAL A 145 -16.30 -33.80 -14.67
C VAL A 145 -16.69 -32.65 -15.62
N SER A 146 -17.97 -32.51 -15.94
CA SER A 146 -18.46 -31.40 -16.78
C SER A 146 -18.18 -30.03 -16.14
N SER A 147 -18.36 -29.90 -14.83
CA SER A 147 -18.07 -28.65 -14.11
C SER A 147 -16.58 -28.28 -14.13
N VAL A 148 -15.67 -29.27 -14.11
CA VAL A 148 -14.23 -29.03 -14.24
C VAL A 148 -13.88 -28.61 -15.66
N VAL A 149 -14.40 -29.31 -16.68
CA VAL A 149 -14.11 -29.03 -18.09
C VAL A 149 -14.61 -27.65 -18.49
N THR A 150 -15.83 -27.29 -18.08
CA THR A 150 -16.42 -25.97 -18.35
C THR A 150 -15.65 -24.83 -17.69
N GLY A 151 -14.99 -25.09 -16.56
CA GLY A 151 -14.17 -24.11 -15.84
C GLY A 151 -12.73 -23.95 -16.35
N LEU A 152 -12.26 -24.75 -17.32
CA LEU A 152 -10.89 -24.68 -17.85
C LEU A 152 -10.50 -23.28 -18.39
N PRO A 153 -11.35 -22.59 -19.17
CA PRO A 153 -11.03 -21.24 -19.63
C PRO A 153 -10.78 -20.25 -18.48
N GLY A 154 -11.62 -20.31 -17.44
CA GLY A 154 -11.45 -19.51 -16.23
C GLY A 154 -10.14 -19.82 -15.49
N ILE A 155 -9.73 -21.08 -15.42
CA ILE A 155 -8.44 -21.48 -14.81
C ILE A 155 -7.26 -20.86 -15.59
N LEU A 156 -7.29 -20.92 -16.92
CA LEU A 156 -6.25 -20.31 -17.75
C LEU A 156 -6.16 -18.80 -17.52
N ILE A 157 -7.31 -18.12 -17.46
CA ILE A 157 -7.38 -16.69 -17.13
C ILE A 157 -6.76 -16.44 -15.75
N GLN A 158 -7.09 -17.23 -14.75
CA GLN A 158 -6.55 -17.05 -13.39
C GLN A 158 -5.04 -17.23 -13.32
N ILE A 159 -4.48 -18.24 -14.01
CA ILE A 159 -3.04 -18.50 -14.06
C ILE A 159 -2.27 -17.31 -14.64
N VAL A 160 -2.83 -16.61 -15.64
CA VAL A 160 -2.18 -15.44 -16.24
C VAL A 160 -2.46 -14.16 -15.43
N LEU A 161 -3.73 -13.92 -15.09
CA LEU A 161 -4.18 -12.65 -14.53
C LEU A 161 -3.71 -12.46 -13.08
N ILE A 162 -3.77 -13.49 -12.24
CA ILE A 162 -3.47 -13.36 -10.81
C ILE A 162 -1.99 -13.02 -10.58
N PRO A 163 -1.00 -13.70 -11.18
CA PRO A 163 0.39 -13.34 -11.01
C PRO A 163 0.71 -11.92 -11.47
N VAL A 164 0.09 -11.47 -12.58
CA VAL A 164 0.24 -10.09 -13.08
C VAL A 164 -0.27 -9.07 -12.06
N ILE A 165 -1.49 -9.27 -11.54
CA ILE A 165 -2.08 -8.37 -10.53
C ILE A 165 -1.23 -8.35 -9.26
N VAL A 166 -0.88 -9.52 -8.72
CA VAL A 166 -0.11 -9.63 -7.48
C VAL A 166 1.25 -8.96 -7.62
N SER A 167 1.94 -9.18 -8.74
CA SER A 167 3.24 -8.56 -9.03
C SER A 167 3.14 -7.05 -9.21
N ALA A 168 2.12 -6.55 -9.93
CA ALA A 168 1.89 -5.12 -10.14
C ALA A 168 1.63 -4.38 -8.82
N VAL A 169 0.78 -4.95 -7.95
CA VAL A 169 0.49 -4.37 -6.63
C VAL A 169 1.75 -4.35 -5.74
N GLN A 170 2.59 -5.37 -5.80
CA GLN A 170 3.83 -5.43 -5.03
C GLN A 170 4.89 -4.47 -5.53
N LYS A 171 4.98 -4.29 -6.86
CA LYS A 171 5.86 -3.28 -7.46
C LYS A 171 5.48 -1.88 -6.99
N ARG A 172 4.18 -1.58 -6.88
CA ARG A 172 3.68 -0.27 -6.43
C ARG A 172 3.84 -0.03 -4.92
N LYS A 173 3.72 -1.06 -4.07
CA LYS A 173 3.99 -0.94 -2.62
C LYS A 173 5.43 -0.57 -2.32
N ASN A 174 6.36 -1.13 -3.09
CA ASN A 174 7.78 -0.85 -2.97
C ASN A 174 8.15 0.47 -3.65
N GLY A 175 7.49 0.80 -4.76
CA GLY A 175 7.66 2.04 -5.51
C GLY A 175 7.17 3.33 -4.84
N SER A 176 6.85 3.36 -3.54
CA SER A 176 6.50 4.61 -2.83
C SER A 176 7.00 4.64 -1.38
N TYR A 177 7.32 3.48 -0.81
CA TYR A 177 7.85 3.35 0.55
C TYR A 177 9.34 3.00 0.56
N ASP A 178 9.92 2.42 -0.50
CA ASP A 178 11.32 2.02 -0.47
C ASP A 178 12.26 3.23 -0.45
N ALA A 179 12.06 4.22 -1.33
CA ALA A 179 12.97 5.37 -1.40
C ALA A 179 12.86 6.29 -0.17
N ILE A 180 11.65 6.43 0.41
CA ILE A 180 11.46 7.19 1.65
C ILE A 180 12.10 6.47 2.84
N ASN A 181 11.91 5.14 2.96
CA ASN A 181 12.54 4.37 4.04
C ASN A 181 14.07 4.34 3.89
N GLU A 182 14.57 4.27 2.65
CA GLU A 182 15.99 4.36 2.35
C GLU A 182 16.53 5.75 2.71
N ALA A 183 15.81 6.82 2.37
CA ALA A 183 16.15 8.18 2.80
C ALA A 183 16.19 8.31 4.34
N ILE A 184 15.19 7.80 5.05
CA ILE A 184 15.17 7.78 6.53
C ILE A 184 16.34 6.96 7.09
N LYS A 185 16.66 5.83 6.46
CA LYS A 185 17.81 5.01 6.84
C LYS A 185 19.12 5.77 6.65
N MET A 186 19.28 6.50 5.55
CA MET A 186 20.46 7.32 5.29
C MET A 186 20.67 8.41 6.34
N LEU A 187 19.59 9.01 6.86
CA LEU A 187 19.64 9.95 7.98
C LEU A 187 20.11 9.27 9.27
N ASN A 188 19.53 8.12 9.61
CA ASN A 188 19.88 7.36 10.82
C ASN A 188 21.32 6.82 10.80
N GLU A 189 21.83 6.44 9.63
CA GLU A 189 23.21 5.98 9.43
C GLU A 189 24.19 7.17 9.27
N GLU A 190 23.71 8.41 9.41
CA GLU A 190 24.48 9.66 9.28
C GLU A 190 25.22 9.83 7.94
N THR A 191 24.75 9.11 6.90
CA THR A 191 25.29 9.19 5.54
C THR A 191 24.78 10.41 4.77
N ALA A 192 23.66 10.99 5.20
CA ALA A 192 23.11 12.24 4.69
C ALA A 192 22.40 13.01 5.82
N THR A 193 22.22 14.33 5.65
CA THR A 193 21.42 15.14 6.58
C THR A 193 20.13 15.68 5.98
N CYS A 194 20.02 15.73 4.64
CA CYS A 194 18.79 16.03 3.92
C CYS A 194 18.73 15.18 2.64
N VAL A 195 17.56 14.62 2.33
CA VAL A 195 17.36 13.72 1.19
C VAL A 195 16.06 14.09 0.49
N LEU A 196 16.13 14.28 -0.82
CA LEU A 196 14.97 14.59 -1.66
C LEU A 196 14.53 13.33 -2.41
N VAL A 197 13.25 13.01 -2.31
CA VAL A 197 12.63 11.87 -2.97
C VAL A 197 11.57 12.38 -3.95
N LYS A 198 11.76 12.11 -5.24
CA LYS A 198 10.79 12.42 -6.30
C LYS A 198 10.49 11.18 -7.12
N ASP A 199 9.22 10.91 -7.39
CA ASP A 199 8.79 9.71 -8.13
C ASP A 199 9.40 8.40 -7.58
N ASN A 200 9.57 8.35 -6.26
CA ASN A 200 10.21 7.25 -5.52
C ASN A 200 11.64 6.92 -6.00
N LYS A 201 12.40 7.96 -6.32
CA LYS A 201 13.84 7.90 -6.48
C LYS A 201 14.45 8.97 -5.59
N ILE A 202 15.57 8.64 -4.97
CA ILE A 202 16.41 9.63 -4.32
C ILE A 202 17.04 10.45 -5.43
N ILE A 203 16.69 11.73 -5.49
CA ILE A 203 17.19 12.68 -6.50
C ILE A 203 18.36 13.50 -5.97
N SER A 204 18.45 13.66 -4.65
CA SER A 204 19.56 14.28 -3.96
C SER A 204 19.72 13.67 -2.57
N ALA A 205 20.97 13.48 -2.15
CA ALA A 205 21.35 13.06 -0.81
C ALA A 205 22.66 13.79 -0.45
N GLU A 206 22.51 15.03 0.02
CA GLU A 206 23.61 15.91 0.41
C GLU A 206 23.31 16.51 1.78
N SER A 207 24.31 17.10 2.45
CA SER A 207 24.18 18.47 3.01
C SER A 207 25.31 18.81 4.00
N PRO A 208 25.92 20.00 3.84
CA PRO A 208 26.58 20.66 4.97
C PRO A 208 26.25 22.16 5.16
N ARG A 209 25.04 22.67 4.84
CA ARG A 209 24.72 24.11 5.04
C ARG A 209 23.41 24.46 5.77
N GLY A 210 22.73 23.47 6.37
CA GLY A 210 21.47 23.72 7.09
C GLY A 210 20.43 24.39 6.19
N ILE A 211 19.70 25.40 6.70
CA ILE A 211 18.61 26.05 5.96
C ILE A 211 19.04 26.73 4.65
N ALA A 212 20.32 27.13 4.51
CA ALA A 212 20.80 27.73 3.26
C ALA A 212 20.69 26.75 2.09
N TYR A 213 20.93 25.45 2.33
CA TYR A 213 20.73 24.42 1.31
C TYR A 213 19.27 24.32 0.88
N ILE A 214 18.34 24.40 1.83
CA ILE A 214 16.90 24.35 1.54
C ILE A 214 16.46 25.56 0.68
N ILE A 215 17.03 26.73 0.94
CA ILE A 215 16.78 27.94 0.14
C ILE A 215 17.38 27.80 -1.27
N ASP A 216 18.59 27.24 -1.40
CA ASP A 216 19.21 26.97 -2.70
C ASP A 216 18.32 26.02 -3.53
N LEU A 217 17.77 24.96 -2.92
CA LEU A 217 16.81 24.05 -3.55
C LEU A 217 15.51 24.73 -3.98
N TYR A 218 15.01 25.66 -3.17
CA TYR A 218 13.83 26.46 -3.53
C TYR A 218 14.09 27.29 -4.80
N HIS A 219 15.21 28.01 -4.85
CA HIS A 219 15.57 28.83 -6.02
C HIS A 219 15.83 28.00 -7.27
N ALA A 220 16.38 26.79 -7.11
CA ALA A 220 16.54 25.84 -8.20
C ALA A 220 15.21 25.23 -8.68
N GLY A 221 14.11 25.43 -7.96
CA GLY A 221 12.80 24.84 -8.27
C GLY A 221 12.71 23.34 -7.96
N GLU A 222 13.64 22.82 -7.17
CA GLU A 222 13.77 21.37 -6.89
C GLU A 222 12.84 20.88 -5.78
N LEU A 223 12.24 21.80 -5.01
CA LEU A 223 11.27 21.47 -3.95
C LEU A 223 9.86 21.15 -4.45
N LYS A 224 9.57 21.35 -5.74
CA LYS A 224 8.22 21.14 -6.27
C LYS A 224 7.89 19.66 -6.43
N ASP A 225 6.78 19.24 -5.84
CA ASP A 225 6.22 17.88 -5.90
C ASP A 225 7.16 16.79 -5.33
N VAL A 226 8.04 17.14 -4.39
CA VAL A 226 8.99 16.20 -3.77
C VAL A 226 8.63 15.85 -2.34
N TYR A 227 9.10 14.71 -1.85
CA TYR A 227 9.10 14.35 -0.44
C TYR A 227 10.48 14.62 0.15
N VAL A 228 10.55 15.30 1.30
CA VAL A 228 11.82 15.68 1.93
C VAL A 228 12.05 14.90 3.21
N ALA A 229 13.19 14.23 3.35
CA ALA A 229 13.63 13.67 4.63
C ALA A 229 14.80 14.49 5.15
N ASP A 230 14.67 15.11 6.32
CA ASP A 230 15.69 15.97 6.92
C ASP A 230 15.98 15.53 8.36
N LYS A 231 17.20 15.76 8.85
CA LYS A 231 17.57 15.47 10.23
C LYS A 231 16.85 16.41 11.21
N ILE A 232 16.72 17.70 10.86
CA ILE A 232 16.15 18.70 11.76
C ILE A 232 15.18 19.62 11.00
N ILE A 233 13.89 19.59 11.38
CA ILE A 233 12.86 20.45 10.80
C ILE A 233 12.37 21.46 11.84
N GLY A 234 12.85 22.70 11.73
CA GLY A 234 12.32 23.85 12.46
C GLY A 234 11.24 24.61 11.68
N LYS A 235 10.58 25.59 12.33
CA LYS A 235 9.56 26.43 11.66
C LYS A 235 10.10 27.09 10.40
N ALA A 236 11.36 27.52 10.43
CA ALA A 236 12.03 28.16 9.30
C ALA A 236 12.10 27.24 8.06
N ALA A 237 12.56 25.99 8.24
CA ALA A 237 12.59 25.01 7.16
C ALA A 237 11.17 24.66 6.67
N ALA A 238 10.22 24.49 7.59
CA ALA A 238 8.82 24.20 7.26
C ALA A 238 8.17 25.29 6.39
N MET A 239 8.49 26.56 6.62
CA MET A 239 8.00 27.67 5.79
C MET A 239 8.57 27.62 4.37
N ILE A 240 9.86 27.33 4.20
CA ILE A 240 10.47 27.20 2.86
C ILE A 240 9.95 25.95 2.14
N PHE A 241 9.79 24.83 2.84
CA PHE A 241 9.20 23.62 2.28
C PHE A 241 7.78 23.85 1.77
N SER A 242 6.97 24.53 2.56
CA SER A 242 5.59 24.85 2.18
C SER A 242 5.55 25.82 0.98
N LEU A 243 6.44 26.84 0.97
CA LEU A 243 6.60 27.73 -0.19
C LEU A 243 7.04 26.98 -1.46
N GLY A 244 7.92 25.99 -1.30
CA GLY A 244 8.44 25.17 -2.39
C GLY A 244 7.45 24.16 -2.97
N GLY A 245 6.31 23.92 -2.30
CA GLY A 245 5.28 23.00 -2.78
C GLY A 245 5.68 21.52 -2.66
N ILE A 246 6.25 21.13 -1.52
CA ILE A 246 6.55 19.72 -1.23
C ILE A 246 5.27 18.91 -0.98
N ASN A 247 5.33 17.60 -1.24
CA ASN A 247 4.20 16.67 -1.03
C ASN A 247 4.17 16.07 0.39
N GLY A 248 5.21 16.27 1.17
CA GLY A 248 5.32 15.79 2.55
C GLY A 248 6.77 15.73 3.01
N CYS A 249 6.98 15.59 4.32
CA CYS A 249 8.33 15.46 4.86
C CYS A 249 8.43 14.55 6.07
N TYR A 250 9.66 14.11 6.34
CA TYR A 250 10.08 13.41 7.54
C TYR A 250 11.18 14.20 8.22
N GLY A 251 11.08 14.40 9.54
CA GLY A 251 12.13 14.97 10.37
C GLY A 251 12.55 14.03 11.48
N GLU A 252 13.85 13.77 11.68
CA GLU A 252 14.27 13.02 12.87
C GLU A 252 13.93 13.82 14.14
N THR A 253 14.31 15.10 14.17
CA THR A 253 13.92 16.05 15.22
C THR A 253 13.10 17.19 14.63
N VAL A 254 11.95 17.50 15.22
CA VAL A 254 11.02 18.52 14.71
C VAL A 254 10.54 19.44 15.83
N SER A 255 10.50 20.76 15.59
CA SER A 255 9.95 21.69 16.58
C SER A 255 8.42 21.71 16.59
N GLN A 256 7.82 22.03 17.74
CA GLN A 256 6.36 22.19 17.86
C GLN A 256 5.82 23.22 16.87
N ALA A 257 6.53 24.34 16.69
CA ALA A 257 6.17 25.38 15.74
C ALA A 257 6.15 24.87 14.28
N ALA A 258 7.07 23.97 13.92
CA ALA A 258 7.05 23.33 12.60
C ALA A 258 5.83 22.41 12.43
N VAL A 259 5.48 21.63 13.46
CA VAL A 259 4.30 20.74 13.43
C VAL A 259 3.02 21.55 13.23
N GLU A 260 2.85 22.66 13.95
CA GLU A 260 1.69 23.54 13.81
C GLU A 260 1.62 24.18 12.42
N TRP A 261 2.75 24.65 11.91
CA TRP A 261 2.84 25.22 10.56
C TRP A 261 2.45 24.23 9.46
N MET A 262 3.00 23.01 9.51
CA MET A 262 2.72 21.98 8.50
C MET A 262 1.26 21.53 8.54
N LYS A 263 0.65 21.46 9.74
CA LYS A 263 -0.79 21.21 9.87
C LYS A 263 -1.62 22.31 9.25
N LEU A 264 -1.28 23.58 9.48
CA LEU A 264 -1.97 24.73 8.90
C LEU A 264 -1.94 24.68 7.36
N LYS A 265 -0.82 24.26 6.78
CA LYS A 265 -0.62 24.14 5.34
C LYS A 265 -1.10 22.82 4.73
N ASN A 266 -1.63 21.91 5.57
CA ASN A 266 -2.09 20.58 5.18
C ASN A 266 -1.01 19.73 4.49
N ILE A 267 0.24 19.87 4.94
CA ILE A 267 1.39 19.10 4.44
C ILE A 267 1.69 17.95 5.41
N PRO A 268 1.68 16.68 4.94
CA PRO A 268 2.00 15.55 5.79
C PRO A 268 3.43 15.64 6.35
N LEU A 269 3.54 15.54 7.68
CA LEU A 269 4.80 15.55 8.41
C LEU A 269 4.88 14.30 9.30
N GLN A 270 5.99 13.57 9.21
CA GLN A 270 6.34 12.47 10.10
C GLN A 270 7.58 12.86 10.92
N SER A 271 7.65 12.39 12.17
CA SER A 271 8.80 12.70 13.03
C SER A 271 9.15 11.57 13.99
N LEU A 272 10.43 11.47 14.37
CA LEU A 272 10.87 10.59 15.45
C LEU A 272 10.79 11.29 16.81
N HIS A 273 11.26 12.53 16.89
CA HIS A 273 11.29 13.35 18.09
C HIS A 273 10.63 14.71 17.85
N ILE A 274 9.77 15.12 18.78
CA ILE A 274 9.18 16.47 18.80
C ILE A 274 9.76 17.22 20.00
N VAL A 275 10.34 18.39 19.73
CA VAL A 275 10.95 19.27 20.74
C VAL A 275 10.22 20.60 20.81
N SER A 276 10.33 21.31 21.93
CA SER A 276 9.71 22.64 22.08
C SER A 276 10.31 23.65 21.09
N GLN A 277 11.63 23.60 20.90
CA GLN A 277 12.38 24.48 20.01
C GLN A 277 13.63 23.78 19.47
N ILE A 278 14.14 24.19 18.31
CA ILE A 278 15.45 23.76 17.80
C ILE A 278 16.52 24.63 18.45
N GLU A 279 17.48 23.99 19.10
CA GLU A 279 18.62 24.65 19.70
C GLU A 279 19.69 25.00 18.66
N ASN A 280 20.48 26.03 18.95
CA ASN A 280 21.62 26.37 18.14
C ASN A 280 22.75 25.33 18.29
N ARG A 281 23.78 25.43 17.45
CA ARG A 281 24.91 24.46 17.47
C ARG A 281 25.73 24.47 18.77
N LYS A 282 25.63 25.52 19.59
CA LYS A 282 26.30 25.64 20.89
C LYS A 282 25.47 25.04 22.03
N GLY A 283 24.18 24.76 21.81
CA GLY A 283 23.26 24.25 22.82
C GLY A 283 22.93 25.26 23.92
N ASP A 284 23.22 26.56 23.71
CA ASP A 284 23.04 27.61 24.72
C ASP A 284 21.81 28.50 24.48
N GLY A 285 21.05 28.24 23.43
CA GLY A 285 19.86 29.00 23.08
C GLY A 285 19.18 28.54 21.80
N MET A 286 18.12 29.27 21.41
CA MET A 286 17.33 28.97 20.22
C MET A 286 18.14 29.15 18.94
N CYS A 287 17.83 28.36 17.91
CA CYS A 287 18.43 28.50 16.59
C CYS A 287 18.10 29.90 16.00
N PRO A 288 19.09 30.69 15.55
CA PRO A 288 18.85 32.03 15.00
C PRO A 288 17.88 32.06 13.81
N MET A 289 17.84 30.96 13.05
CA MET A 289 16.92 30.82 11.91
C MET A 289 15.48 30.63 12.36
N GLU A 290 15.24 29.87 13.45
CA GLU A 290 13.89 29.75 14.01
C GLU A 290 13.44 31.03 14.70
N GLU A 291 14.34 31.70 15.41
CA GLU A 291 14.05 32.98 16.06
C GLU A 291 13.53 34.00 15.04
N THR A 292 14.21 34.10 13.89
CA THR A 292 13.86 35.00 12.77
C THR A 292 12.42 34.83 12.29
N VAL A 293 11.87 33.63 12.33
CA VAL A 293 10.53 33.33 11.80
C VAL A 293 9.47 33.15 12.88
N THR A 294 9.80 33.39 14.15
CA THR A 294 8.87 33.13 15.28
C THR A 294 7.55 33.88 15.10
N SER A 295 7.63 35.16 14.73
CA SER A 295 6.48 36.06 14.53
C SER A 295 6.08 36.24 13.06
N VAL A 296 6.66 35.44 12.14
CA VAL A 296 6.36 35.52 10.71
C VAL A 296 5.26 34.51 10.34
N PHE A 297 4.31 34.96 9.54
CA PHE A 297 3.14 34.17 9.11
C PHE A 297 2.97 34.12 7.58
N ASP A 298 3.82 34.81 6.81
CA ASP A 298 3.88 34.71 5.36
C ASP A 298 5.17 34.02 4.92
N GLU A 299 5.05 33.15 3.91
CA GLU A 299 6.16 32.33 3.43
C GLU A 299 7.21 33.12 2.64
N ARG A 300 6.78 34.12 1.88
CA ARG A 300 7.69 34.96 1.09
C ARG A 300 8.42 35.93 2.00
N GLU A 301 7.72 36.48 2.99
CA GLU A 301 8.34 37.28 4.06
C GLU A 301 9.39 36.46 4.81
N ALA A 302 9.08 35.20 5.16
CA ALA A 302 10.03 34.32 5.82
C ALA A 302 11.28 34.04 4.95
N LEU A 303 11.12 33.80 3.65
CA LEU A 303 12.23 33.62 2.73
C LEU A 303 13.18 34.83 2.77
N THR A 304 12.65 36.05 2.60
CA THR A 304 13.45 37.27 2.61
C THR A 304 14.13 37.49 3.97
N ALA A 305 13.43 37.27 5.08
CA ALA A 305 14.00 37.41 6.42
C ALA A 305 15.15 36.42 6.67
N LEU A 306 14.99 35.17 6.23
CA LEU A 306 16.00 34.12 6.37
C LEU A 306 17.23 34.39 5.50
N GLU A 307 17.05 34.85 4.27
CA GLU A 307 18.17 35.23 3.38
C GLU A 307 19.01 36.37 3.99
N ASN A 308 18.34 37.40 4.49
CA ASN A 308 19.00 38.50 5.20
C ASN A 308 19.77 38.01 6.43
N LYS A 309 19.17 37.11 7.22
CA LYS A 309 19.82 36.56 8.41
C LYS A 309 21.04 35.70 8.06
N ILE A 310 20.97 34.91 6.98
CA ILE A 310 22.11 34.14 6.48
C ILE A 310 23.25 35.08 6.06
N ALA A 311 22.96 36.17 5.36
CA ALA A 311 23.95 37.15 4.94
C ALA A 311 24.63 37.82 6.16
N GLU A 312 23.85 38.23 7.15
CA GLU A 312 24.33 38.80 8.41
C GLU A 312 25.28 37.83 9.13
N LEU A 313 24.86 36.58 9.34
CA LEU A 313 25.67 35.56 10.03
C LEU A 313 26.95 35.18 9.26
N ARG A 314 26.93 35.22 7.93
CA ARG A 314 28.14 35.01 7.12
C ARG A 314 29.12 36.16 7.28
N SER A 315 28.64 37.40 7.31
CA SER A 315 29.48 38.58 7.52
C SER A 315 30.12 38.61 8.92
N ALA A 316 29.36 38.21 9.95
CA ALA A 316 29.85 38.17 11.33
C ALA A 316 30.90 37.08 11.59
N ASN A 317 30.87 35.97 10.83
CA ASN A 317 31.87 34.89 10.95
C ASN A 317 33.15 35.15 10.14
N GLN A 318 33.18 36.20 9.32
CA GLN A 318 34.37 36.61 8.54
C GLN A 318 35.14 37.77 9.19
N ALA A 319 34.61 38.34 10.28
CA ALA A 319 35.23 39.38 11.11
C ALA A 319 35.87 38.78 12.36
#